data_AF-A0A1P8RWY1-F1
#
_entry.id   AF-A0A1P8RWY1-F1
#
_cell.length_a   1.000
_cell.length_b   1.000
_cell.length_c   1.000
_cell.angle_alpha   90.00
_cell.angle_beta   90.00
_cell.angle_gamma   90.00
#
_symmetry.space_group_name_H-M   'P 1'
#
loop_
_entity.id
_entity.type
_entity.pdbx_description
1 polymer ?
#
loop_
_entity_poly.entity_id
_entity_poly.type
_entity_poly.pdbx_seq_one_letter_code
_entity_poly.pdbx_strand_id
1 'polypeptide(L)'
;MGRLDVKQLKSPKDKALYIRHLIRDLEALDMILKQDLIEKEPIRIGAEQEFCITNNQFFPNNNNIEVLEAINDDHFTTEIGKYNLEINSDPLLLKDNCFSLLQQQLEDLLKKAKKGAKASNSKVVLTGILPTLRLKHIGENYMTDRPRYHVLNNSLKSSRREHFNIHIKGVDELNLIHDCVMLEACNTSFQTHLQINPDEFVDKYNWAQAIAGPVLSICTNSPILFGRELWAETRIALFTQSIDTRRNSFIHHEKESRVSFGVDWERGTVTDIFRDHISRFRSLLTSNEHDDSLEKLEQGEIPKLRALQLHNGTVYKWNRVCYGVGEGKPHLRIECRYIPAGPTLTDEIANMVFWVGLMLGQSEAYNKVHEKMDFKDVKNNFFKAARNGMETQFKWNNKRISAQDLILNELLPMAIKGLEKVNISSEDVSKYLSVIEARAKSHTGAQWMVDNYRNLQKTKTNFEALQNITAYMYKHQLDEKTVDQWNIFNPDDNLKIDVSRIVKHNMNTKILLVDQNDSLELVSSIMQWKNIHHLPVINKKKALTGLLTWTDLIKLGDKDLGLRVKDVMTTGLITITQEAPLNKAKDLMQKHKINCLPVVRNKELLGIITSSDF
;
A
#
# COMPACT_ATOMS: atom_id res chain seq x y z
N MET A 1 -12.07 -5.63 -12.76
CA MET A 1 -12.65 -5.96 -11.44
C MET A 1 -13.08 -7.41 -11.21
N GLY A 2 -12.98 -7.89 -9.95
CA GLY A 2 -13.52 -9.20 -9.53
C GLY A 2 -15.04 -9.18 -9.27
N ARG A 3 -15.67 -10.34 -9.25
CA ARG A 3 -17.14 -10.48 -9.09
C ARG A 3 -17.61 -10.08 -7.68
N LEU A 4 -18.69 -9.30 -7.58
CA LEU A 4 -19.27 -8.88 -6.28
C LEU A 4 -20.19 -9.93 -5.64
N ASP A 5 -20.88 -10.75 -6.45
CA ASP A 5 -21.65 -11.90 -5.95
C ASP A 5 -20.74 -13.12 -5.79
N VAL A 6 -20.31 -13.37 -4.55
CA VAL A 6 -19.46 -14.51 -4.20
C VAL A 6 -19.97 -15.21 -2.95
N LYS A 7 -19.74 -16.51 -2.89
CA LYS A 7 -20.02 -17.39 -1.75
C LYS A 7 -18.75 -18.13 -1.32
N GLN A 8 -18.69 -18.48 -0.04
CA GLN A 8 -17.62 -19.31 0.49
C GLN A 8 -17.77 -20.75 0.00
N LEU A 9 -16.68 -21.37 -0.44
CA LEU A 9 -16.61 -22.79 -0.79
C LEU A 9 -16.65 -23.67 0.47
N LYS A 10 -17.86 -23.99 0.96
CA LYS A 10 -18.06 -24.77 2.19
C LYS A 10 -18.15 -26.28 1.95
N SER A 11 -19.04 -26.73 1.06
CA SER A 11 -19.30 -28.17 0.91
C SER A 11 -18.34 -28.86 -0.08
N PRO A 12 -18.06 -30.17 0.09
CA PRO A 12 -17.30 -30.94 -0.91
C PRO A 12 -17.94 -30.92 -2.31
N LYS A 13 -19.28 -30.89 -2.37
CA LYS A 13 -20.04 -30.83 -3.63
C LYS A 13 -19.80 -29.50 -4.36
N ASP A 14 -19.86 -28.38 -3.65
CA ASP A 14 -19.62 -27.05 -4.24
C ASP A 14 -18.18 -26.91 -4.75
N LYS A 15 -17.23 -27.50 -4.02
CA LYS A 15 -15.81 -27.56 -4.43
C LYS A 15 -15.62 -28.37 -5.71
N ALA A 16 -16.20 -29.56 -5.77
CA ALA A 16 -16.11 -30.41 -6.96
C ALA A 16 -16.75 -29.73 -8.18
N LEU A 17 -17.91 -29.09 -7.99
CA LEU A 17 -18.60 -28.36 -9.05
C LEU A 17 -17.77 -27.17 -9.55
N TYR A 18 -17.25 -26.34 -8.65
CA TYR A 18 -16.41 -25.20 -9.01
C TYR A 18 -15.13 -25.65 -9.73
N ILE A 19 -14.47 -26.70 -9.26
CA ILE A 19 -13.29 -27.26 -9.92
C ILE A 19 -13.65 -27.75 -11.34
N ARG A 20 -14.80 -28.40 -11.53
CA ARG A 20 -15.25 -28.81 -12.87
C ARG A 20 -15.38 -27.62 -13.80
N HIS A 21 -16.02 -26.52 -13.38
CA HIS A 21 -16.12 -25.31 -14.20
C HIS A 21 -14.75 -24.69 -14.47
N LEU A 22 -13.86 -24.67 -13.48
CA LEU A 22 -12.50 -24.15 -13.63
C LEU A 22 -11.67 -24.93 -14.66
N ILE A 23 -11.79 -26.27 -14.66
CA ILE A 23 -11.13 -27.12 -15.66
C ILE A 23 -11.72 -26.89 -17.05
N ARG A 24 -13.05 -26.78 -17.18
CA ARG A 24 -13.70 -26.49 -18.47
C ARG A 24 -13.32 -25.10 -19.01
N ASP A 25 -13.16 -24.11 -18.13
CA ASP A 25 -12.66 -22.79 -18.53
C ASP A 25 -11.23 -22.86 -19.09
N LEU A 26 -10.35 -23.69 -18.49
CA LEU A 26 -9.00 -23.92 -19.02
C LEU A 26 -9.01 -24.62 -20.37
N GLU A 27 -9.84 -25.66 -20.52
CA GLU A 27 -10.00 -26.38 -21.79
C GLU A 27 -10.51 -25.45 -22.89
N ALA A 28 -11.49 -24.59 -22.57
CA ALA A 28 -12.00 -23.58 -23.50
C ALA A 28 -10.89 -22.57 -23.88
N LEU A 29 -10.06 -22.13 -22.93
CA LEU A 29 -8.93 -21.24 -23.23
C LEU A 29 -7.90 -21.90 -24.16
N ASP A 30 -7.58 -23.19 -23.94
CA ASP A 30 -6.70 -23.94 -24.83
C ASP A 30 -7.27 -24.04 -26.26
N MET A 31 -8.58 -24.23 -26.41
CA MET A 31 -9.25 -24.23 -27.72
C MET A 31 -9.22 -22.86 -28.38
N ILE A 32 -9.52 -21.79 -27.63
CA ILE A 32 -9.48 -20.40 -28.11
C ILE A 32 -8.09 -20.05 -28.64
N LEU A 33 -7.02 -20.46 -27.94
CA LEU A 33 -5.64 -20.25 -28.39
C LEU A 33 -5.30 -21.08 -29.63
N LYS A 34 -5.69 -22.36 -29.68
CA LYS A 34 -5.44 -23.24 -30.84
C LYS A 34 -6.17 -22.79 -32.10
N GLN A 35 -7.34 -22.18 -31.95
CA GLN A 35 -8.16 -21.66 -33.05
C GLN A 35 -7.79 -20.23 -33.45
N ASP A 36 -6.74 -19.64 -32.84
CA ASP A 36 -6.28 -18.27 -33.10
C ASP A 36 -7.38 -17.20 -32.93
N LEU A 37 -8.26 -17.37 -31.94
CA LEU A 37 -9.41 -16.49 -31.73
C LEU A 37 -9.08 -15.24 -30.89
N ILE A 38 -7.92 -15.20 -30.23
CA ILE A 38 -7.49 -14.06 -29.41
C ILE A 38 -7.16 -12.87 -30.31
N GLU A 39 -7.71 -11.70 -30.00
CA GLU A 39 -7.43 -10.47 -30.72
C GLU A 39 -5.95 -10.05 -30.55
N LYS A 40 -5.21 -10.07 -31.66
CA LYS A 40 -3.80 -9.67 -31.72
C LYS A 40 -3.61 -8.16 -31.84
N GLU A 41 -4.46 -7.52 -32.64
CA GLU A 41 -4.48 -6.08 -32.88
C GLU A 41 -5.95 -5.59 -33.02
N PRO A 42 -6.26 -4.34 -32.66
CA PRO A 42 -5.35 -3.33 -32.14
C PRO A 42 -4.99 -3.54 -30.65
N ILE A 43 -3.76 -3.21 -30.27
CA ILE A 43 -3.34 -3.21 -28.85
C ILE A 43 -4.01 -2.06 -28.09
N ARG A 44 -4.44 -2.35 -26.86
CA ARG A 44 -5.05 -1.39 -25.94
C ARG A 44 -4.29 -1.27 -24.62
N ILE A 45 -4.42 -0.10 -24.01
CA ILE A 45 -3.98 0.22 -22.66
C ILE A 45 -5.17 0.58 -21.77
N GLY A 46 -5.00 0.47 -20.45
CA GLY A 46 -5.97 0.96 -19.47
C GLY A 46 -5.34 1.03 -18.08
N ALA A 47 -6.05 1.63 -17.13
CA ALA A 47 -5.59 1.75 -15.76
C ALA A 47 -6.72 1.59 -14.73
N GLU A 48 -6.40 1.00 -13.59
CA GLU A 48 -7.21 1.05 -12.37
C GLU A 48 -6.52 2.02 -11.38
N GLN A 49 -7.22 3.07 -10.94
CA GLN A 49 -6.71 4.08 -10.01
C GLN A 49 -7.41 3.96 -8.66
N GLU A 50 -6.67 3.57 -7.63
CA GLU A 50 -7.16 3.59 -6.26
C GLU A 50 -6.78 4.90 -5.56
N PHE A 51 -7.63 5.37 -4.65
CA PHE A 51 -7.36 6.58 -3.88
C PHE A 51 -7.92 6.50 -2.46
N CYS A 52 -7.38 7.35 -1.58
CA CYS A 52 -7.80 7.44 -0.19
C CYS A 52 -8.80 8.60 0.00
N ILE A 53 -9.80 8.37 0.85
CA ILE A 53 -10.74 9.39 1.33
C ILE A 53 -10.32 9.80 2.74
N THR A 54 -10.14 11.10 2.93
CA THR A 54 -9.77 11.67 4.22
C THR A 54 -10.76 12.73 4.67
N ASN A 55 -10.84 12.96 5.98
CA ASN A 55 -11.61 14.06 6.53
C ASN A 55 -10.84 15.39 6.39
N ASN A 56 -11.44 16.50 6.85
CA ASN A 56 -10.77 17.81 6.81
C ASN A 56 -9.44 17.88 7.58
N GLN A 57 -9.22 16.96 8.52
CA GLN A 57 -7.99 16.82 9.30
C GLN A 57 -6.99 15.83 8.68
N PHE A 58 -7.24 15.37 7.45
CA PHE A 58 -6.39 14.44 6.70
C PHE A 58 -6.26 13.04 7.31
N PHE A 59 -7.18 12.62 8.18
CA PHE A 59 -7.27 11.22 8.64
C PHE A 59 -8.24 10.43 7.74
N PRO A 60 -8.10 9.09 7.63
CA PRO A 60 -9.04 8.27 6.88
C PRO A 60 -10.49 8.55 7.29
N ASN A 61 -11.36 8.78 6.31
CA ASN A 61 -12.79 8.94 6.53
C ASN A 61 -13.55 7.67 6.13
N ASN A 62 -14.54 7.27 6.89
CA ASN A 62 -15.22 5.97 6.74
C ASN A 62 -16.53 6.04 5.95
N ASN A 63 -16.59 6.91 4.94
CA ASN A 63 -17.80 7.26 4.21
C ASN A 63 -17.72 6.98 2.70
N ASN A 64 -16.95 5.98 2.26
CA ASN A 64 -16.83 5.64 0.85
C ASN A 64 -18.18 5.39 0.13
N ILE A 65 -19.17 4.78 0.80
CA ILE A 65 -20.50 4.55 0.21
C ILE A 65 -21.22 5.87 -0.07
N GLU A 66 -21.23 6.79 0.89
CA GLU A 66 -21.81 8.13 0.72
C GLU A 66 -21.13 8.89 -0.42
N VAL A 67 -19.79 8.81 -0.50
CA VAL A 67 -19.02 9.42 -1.58
C VAL A 67 -19.35 8.77 -2.93
N LEU A 68 -19.47 7.45 -2.99
CA LEU A 68 -19.79 6.71 -4.21
C LEU A 68 -21.19 7.04 -4.73
N GLU A 69 -22.18 7.12 -3.84
CA GLU A 69 -23.55 7.55 -4.16
C GLU A 69 -23.59 8.99 -4.67
N ALA A 70 -22.78 9.89 -4.10
CA ALA A 70 -22.68 11.27 -4.55
C ALA A 70 -21.97 11.42 -5.91
N ILE A 71 -21.05 10.50 -6.25
CA ILE A 71 -20.38 10.46 -7.55
C ILE A 71 -21.34 9.95 -8.63
N ASN A 72 -22.07 8.87 -8.35
CA ASN A 72 -23.05 8.24 -9.23
C ASN A 72 -22.52 8.00 -10.66
N ASP A 73 -21.45 7.22 -10.78
CA ASP A 73 -20.78 6.92 -12.04
C ASP A 73 -20.19 5.49 -12.00
N ASP A 74 -20.45 4.70 -13.04
CA ASP A 74 -20.11 3.26 -13.10
C ASP A 74 -18.61 2.99 -13.22
N HIS A 75 -17.78 4.01 -13.49
CA HIS A 75 -16.32 3.87 -13.43
C HIS A 75 -15.82 3.69 -12.00
N PHE A 76 -16.64 3.99 -10.99
CA PHE A 76 -16.26 3.94 -9.58
C PHE A 76 -16.77 2.70 -8.88
N THR A 77 -15.95 2.19 -7.97
CA THR A 77 -16.28 1.01 -7.20
C THR A 77 -15.62 1.04 -5.83
N THR A 78 -16.11 0.19 -4.93
CA THR A 78 -15.59 0.12 -3.58
C THR A 78 -14.31 -0.72 -3.51
N GLU A 79 -13.48 -0.39 -2.54
CA GLU A 79 -12.41 -1.25 -2.05
C GLU A 79 -12.74 -1.82 -0.67
N ILE A 80 -11.90 -2.75 -0.17
CA ILE A 80 -12.16 -3.44 1.11
C ILE A 80 -12.25 -2.47 2.31
N GLY A 81 -11.52 -1.35 2.27
CA GLY A 81 -11.57 -0.30 3.29
C GLY A 81 -12.61 0.77 3.02
N LYS A 82 -13.32 1.21 4.07
CA LYS A 82 -14.29 2.33 4.02
C LYS A 82 -13.71 3.69 3.63
N TYR A 83 -12.39 3.77 3.55
CA TYR A 83 -11.63 4.97 3.19
C TYR A 83 -10.92 4.84 1.84
N ASN A 84 -11.24 3.80 1.06
CA ASN A 84 -10.70 3.57 -0.29
C ASN A 84 -11.83 3.46 -1.31
N LEU A 85 -11.56 3.97 -2.50
CA LEU A 85 -12.36 3.78 -3.72
C LEU A 85 -11.39 3.55 -4.89
N GLU A 86 -11.92 2.96 -5.95
CA GLU A 86 -11.19 2.67 -7.19
C GLU A 86 -11.95 3.27 -8.39
N ILE A 87 -11.19 3.79 -9.35
CA ILE A 87 -11.63 4.17 -10.69
C ILE A 87 -11.12 3.12 -11.66
N ASN A 88 -11.98 2.63 -12.54
CA ASN A 88 -11.60 1.81 -13.69
C ASN A 88 -11.66 2.70 -14.94
N SER A 89 -10.55 2.92 -15.64
CA SER A 89 -10.54 3.70 -16.88
C SER A 89 -11.15 2.92 -18.05
N ASP A 90 -11.63 3.63 -19.07
CA ASP A 90 -11.93 2.97 -20.33
C ASP A 90 -10.63 2.54 -21.03
N PRO A 91 -10.65 1.44 -21.80
CA PRO A 91 -9.49 1.05 -22.59
C PRO A 91 -9.30 1.99 -23.78
N LEU A 92 -8.05 2.39 -24.02
CA LEU A 92 -7.66 3.23 -25.16
C LEU A 92 -6.75 2.46 -26.10
N LEU A 93 -6.84 2.75 -27.40
CA LEU A 93 -5.91 2.21 -28.39
C LEU A 93 -4.50 2.75 -28.12
N LEU A 94 -3.49 1.88 -28.18
CA LEU A 94 -2.08 2.26 -28.00
C LEU A 94 -1.54 2.89 -29.29
N LYS A 95 -1.79 4.18 -29.48
CA LYS A 95 -1.31 4.98 -30.60
C LYS A 95 -1.44 6.48 -30.30
N ASP A 96 -0.81 7.32 -31.10
CA ASP A 96 -1.00 8.77 -31.07
C ASP A 96 -0.79 9.34 -29.65
N ASN A 97 -1.73 10.13 -29.13
CA ASN A 97 -1.68 10.79 -27.82
C ASN A 97 -2.47 10.02 -26.73
N CYS A 98 -2.51 8.68 -26.80
CA CYS A 98 -3.34 7.87 -25.91
C CYS A 98 -3.05 8.06 -24.41
N PHE A 99 -1.82 8.41 -24.02
CA PHE A 99 -1.49 8.63 -22.61
C PHE A 99 -2.01 9.97 -22.10
N SER A 100 -1.96 11.01 -22.93
CA SER A 100 -2.62 12.28 -22.61
C SER A 100 -4.14 12.17 -22.58
N LEU A 101 -4.75 11.35 -23.45
CA LEU A 101 -6.17 11.03 -23.38
C LEU A 101 -6.53 10.27 -22.09
N LEU A 102 -5.70 9.29 -21.69
CA LEU A 102 -5.89 8.57 -20.43
C LEU A 102 -5.76 9.50 -19.22
N GLN A 103 -4.75 10.37 -19.21
CA GLN A 103 -4.58 11.38 -18.17
C GLN A 103 -5.85 12.24 -18.07
N GLN A 104 -6.33 12.80 -19.18
CA GLN A 104 -7.53 13.63 -19.20
C GLN A 104 -8.76 12.89 -18.65
N GLN A 105 -8.95 11.63 -19.06
CA GLN A 105 -10.05 10.81 -18.55
C GLN A 105 -9.97 10.65 -17.02
N LEU A 106 -8.81 10.29 -16.49
CA LEU A 106 -8.60 10.10 -15.06
C LEU A 106 -8.69 11.42 -14.27
N GLU A 107 -8.24 12.54 -14.84
CA GLU A 107 -8.45 13.86 -14.24
C GLU A 107 -9.93 14.19 -14.07
N ASP A 108 -10.73 13.93 -15.10
CA ASP A 108 -12.17 14.21 -15.07
C ASP A 108 -12.91 13.30 -14.10
N LEU A 109 -12.51 12.03 -14.00
CA LEU A 109 -13.00 11.11 -12.97
C LEU A 109 -12.56 11.57 -11.57
N LEU A 110 -11.30 11.92 -11.35
CA LEU A 110 -10.83 12.45 -10.06
C LEU A 110 -11.50 13.78 -9.68
N LYS A 111 -11.85 14.64 -10.65
CA LYS A 111 -12.67 15.85 -10.40
C LYS A 111 -14.06 15.47 -9.90
N LYS A 112 -14.72 14.46 -10.50
CA LYS A 112 -15.99 13.91 -9.98
C LYS A 112 -15.83 13.36 -8.57
N ALA A 113 -14.77 12.59 -8.31
CA ALA A 113 -14.47 12.05 -6.99
C ALA A 113 -14.28 13.14 -5.93
N LYS A 114 -13.48 14.17 -6.24
CA LYS A 114 -13.27 15.35 -5.38
C LYS A 114 -14.58 16.09 -5.11
N LYS A 115 -15.45 16.25 -6.12
CA LYS A 115 -16.77 16.87 -5.98
C LYS A 115 -17.69 16.04 -5.06
N GLY A 116 -17.77 14.73 -5.26
CA GLY A 116 -18.54 13.82 -4.41
C GLY A 116 -18.04 13.80 -2.97
N ALA A 117 -16.73 13.73 -2.76
CA ALA A 117 -16.10 13.77 -1.44
C ALA A 117 -16.37 15.10 -0.72
N LYS A 118 -16.35 16.23 -1.45
CA LYS A 118 -16.62 17.55 -0.86
C LYS A 118 -18.04 17.67 -0.30
N ALA A 119 -19.03 17.01 -0.91
CA ALA A 119 -20.41 16.99 -0.43
C ALA A 119 -20.55 16.42 0.99
N SER A 120 -19.62 15.54 1.38
CA SER A 120 -19.56 14.89 2.68
C SER A 120 -18.33 15.31 3.52
N ASN A 121 -17.85 16.55 3.34
CA ASN A 121 -16.70 17.11 4.07
C ASN A 121 -15.42 16.26 4.02
N SER A 122 -15.22 15.59 2.89
CA SER A 122 -14.11 14.68 2.64
C SER A 122 -13.19 15.20 1.53
N LYS A 123 -11.96 14.67 1.51
CA LYS A 123 -10.91 14.99 0.54
C LYS A 123 -10.38 13.71 -0.08
N VAL A 124 -10.04 13.76 -1.37
CA VAL A 124 -9.39 12.67 -2.11
C VAL A 124 -7.88 12.89 -2.08
N VAL A 125 -7.11 11.85 -1.74
CA VAL A 125 -5.64 11.86 -1.69
C VAL A 125 -5.08 10.66 -2.43
N LEU A 126 -4.14 10.90 -3.34
CA LEU A 126 -3.40 9.86 -4.07
C LEU A 126 -2.11 9.52 -3.29
N THR A 127 -1.90 8.25 -2.96
CA THR A 127 -0.71 7.79 -2.22
C THR A 127 -0.68 6.27 -2.21
N GLY A 128 0.47 5.62 -2.02
CA GLY A 128 0.51 4.17 -1.87
C GLY A 128 0.01 3.70 -0.50
N ILE A 129 0.40 4.39 0.58
CA ILE A 129 -0.12 4.17 1.93
C ILE A 129 -0.35 5.54 2.55
N LEU A 130 -1.57 5.78 3.02
CA LEU A 130 -1.92 7.04 3.67
C LEU A 130 -1.08 7.26 4.95
N PRO A 131 -0.24 8.31 5.05
CA PRO A 131 0.67 8.49 6.20
C PRO A 131 -0.04 8.59 7.55
N THR A 132 -1.27 9.14 7.56
CA THR A 132 -2.12 9.30 8.76
C THR A 132 -2.91 8.05 9.15
N LEU A 133 -2.73 6.93 8.44
CA LEU A 133 -3.35 5.66 8.80
C LEU A 133 -2.85 5.17 10.18
N ARG A 134 -3.73 4.56 10.96
CA ARG A 134 -3.47 4.14 12.35
C ARG A 134 -4.04 2.75 12.57
N LEU A 135 -3.54 2.06 13.59
CA LEU A 135 -4.01 0.72 13.98
C LEU A 135 -5.52 0.62 14.25
N LYS A 136 -6.18 1.72 14.65
CA LYS A 136 -7.64 1.70 14.84
C LYS A 136 -8.44 1.61 13.53
N HIS A 137 -7.82 1.94 12.39
CA HIS A 137 -8.46 1.99 11.07
C HIS A 137 -8.42 0.65 10.33
N ILE A 138 -7.71 -0.35 10.87
CA ILE A 138 -7.62 -1.70 10.28
C ILE A 138 -8.56 -2.71 10.97
N GLY A 139 -9.51 -2.24 11.78
CA GLY A 139 -10.55 -3.09 12.39
C GLY A 139 -11.70 -3.39 11.41
N GLU A 140 -12.49 -4.42 11.70
CA GLU A 140 -13.65 -4.80 10.87
C GLU A 140 -14.71 -3.69 10.75
N ASN A 141 -14.79 -2.79 11.72
CA ASN A 141 -15.67 -1.61 11.67
C ASN A 141 -15.32 -0.63 10.53
N TYR A 142 -14.09 -0.68 10.03
CA TYR A 142 -13.60 0.07 8.87
C TYR A 142 -13.64 -0.74 7.56
N MET A 143 -14.11 -1.99 7.58
CA MET A 143 -14.34 -2.78 6.36
C MET A 143 -15.60 -2.30 5.66
N THR A 144 -15.55 -2.13 4.34
CA THR A 144 -16.72 -1.78 3.53
C THR A 144 -17.78 -2.87 3.67
N ASP A 145 -19.02 -2.45 3.92
CA ASP A 145 -20.15 -3.37 4.14
C ASP A 145 -20.66 -3.95 2.81
N ARG A 146 -19.90 -4.89 2.26
CA ARG A 146 -20.26 -5.67 1.07
C ARG A 146 -20.09 -7.16 1.37
N PRO A 147 -21.04 -8.02 0.95
CA PRO A 147 -20.97 -9.47 1.21
C PRO A 147 -19.63 -10.10 0.80
N ARG A 148 -19.08 -9.68 -0.34
CA ARG A 148 -17.79 -10.17 -0.86
C ARG A 148 -16.65 -10.05 0.15
N TYR A 149 -16.48 -8.89 0.78
CA TYR A 149 -15.34 -8.64 1.67
C TYR A 149 -15.44 -9.46 2.95
N HIS A 150 -16.64 -9.60 3.50
CA HIS A 150 -16.89 -10.48 4.65
C HIS A 150 -16.65 -11.95 4.31
N VAL A 151 -17.09 -12.40 3.12
CA VAL A 151 -16.84 -13.77 2.64
C VAL A 151 -15.34 -14.02 2.44
N LEU A 152 -14.60 -13.07 1.88
CA LEU A 152 -13.15 -13.15 1.71
C LEU A 152 -12.42 -13.21 3.07
N ASN A 153 -12.74 -12.30 4.00
CA ASN A 153 -12.21 -12.27 5.35
C ASN A 153 -12.41 -13.63 6.06
N ASN A 154 -13.65 -14.14 6.05
CA ASN A 154 -13.98 -15.42 6.67
C ASN A 154 -13.25 -16.60 6.01
N SER A 155 -13.10 -16.58 4.68
CA SER A 155 -12.40 -17.64 3.93
C SER A 155 -10.91 -17.67 4.24
N LEU A 156 -10.26 -16.51 4.31
CA LEU A 156 -8.84 -16.39 4.63
C LEU A 156 -8.56 -16.75 6.09
N LYS A 157 -9.35 -16.25 7.05
CA LYS A 157 -9.25 -16.63 8.47
C LYS A 157 -9.38 -18.14 8.66
N SER A 158 -10.38 -18.75 8.02
CA SER A 158 -10.63 -20.20 8.09
C SER A 158 -9.48 -21.03 7.49
N SER A 159 -8.85 -20.53 6.43
CA SER A 159 -7.72 -21.20 5.77
C SER A 159 -6.47 -21.20 6.65
N ARG A 160 -6.16 -20.07 7.29
CA ARG A 160 -4.92 -19.89 8.09
C ARG A 160 -5.00 -20.60 9.45
N ARG A 161 -6.15 -20.56 10.13
CA ARG A 161 -6.40 -21.06 11.51
C ARG A 161 -5.56 -20.39 12.62
N GLU A 162 -4.81 -19.33 12.31
CA GLU A 162 -3.99 -18.53 13.23
C GLU A 162 -4.10 -17.05 12.84
N HIS A 163 -3.72 -16.15 13.75
CA HIS A 163 -3.61 -14.72 13.46
C HIS A 163 -2.51 -14.44 12.40
N PHE A 164 -2.67 -13.33 11.67
CA PHE A 164 -1.65 -12.79 10.77
C PHE A 164 -0.53 -12.17 11.60
N ASN A 165 0.71 -12.60 11.33
CA ASN A 165 1.90 -12.07 11.97
C ASN A 165 2.63 -11.20 10.95
N ILE A 166 2.65 -9.90 11.18
CA ILE A 166 3.32 -8.91 10.35
C ILE A 166 4.62 -8.53 11.02
N HIS A 167 5.72 -8.74 10.31
CA HIS A 167 7.06 -8.29 10.68
C HIS A 167 7.67 -7.54 9.49
N ILE A 168 7.79 -6.22 9.63
CA ILE A 168 8.42 -5.37 8.63
C ILE A 168 9.55 -4.60 9.31
N LYS A 169 10.76 -4.80 8.82
CA LYS A 169 11.97 -4.11 9.28
C LYS A 169 12.40 -3.09 8.23
N GLY A 170 12.33 -1.81 8.58
CA GLY A 170 12.94 -0.70 7.86
C GLY A 170 13.89 0.06 8.78
N VAL A 171 13.87 1.39 8.73
CA VAL A 171 14.57 2.24 9.72
C VAL A 171 13.92 2.08 11.09
N ASP A 172 12.59 2.08 11.13
CA ASP A 172 11.80 1.59 12.24
C ASP A 172 11.40 0.12 12.04
N GLU A 173 10.85 -0.49 13.09
CA GLU A 173 10.34 -1.86 13.05
C GLU A 173 8.84 -1.91 13.37
N LEU A 174 8.09 -2.67 12.58
CA LEU A 174 6.68 -2.98 12.81
C LEU A 174 6.50 -4.47 13.09
N ASN A 175 6.09 -4.78 14.32
CA ASN A 175 5.62 -6.09 14.75
C ASN A 175 4.15 -6.00 15.13
N LEU A 176 3.30 -6.74 14.43
CA LEU A 176 1.85 -6.72 14.66
C LEU A 176 1.26 -8.11 14.50
N ILE A 177 0.44 -8.51 15.48
CA ILE A 177 -0.48 -9.63 15.35
C ILE A 177 -1.85 -9.04 15.01
N HIS A 178 -2.46 -9.50 13.92
CA HIS A 178 -3.75 -9.02 13.46
C HIS A 178 -4.65 -10.19 13.05
N ASP A 179 -5.96 -10.07 13.26
CA ASP A 179 -6.90 -11.16 13.05
C ASP A 179 -7.84 -10.95 11.86
N CYS A 180 -7.68 -9.85 11.12
CA CYS A 180 -8.52 -9.47 9.99
C CYS A 180 -7.67 -9.09 8.75
N VAL A 181 -8.25 -9.29 7.56
CA VAL A 181 -7.62 -9.00 6.26
C VAL A 181 -7.47 -7.50 5.96
N MET A 182 -8.04 -6.63 6.80
CA MET A 182 -8.03 -5.17 6.65
C MET A 182 -6.64 -4.50 6.54
N LEU A 183 -5.56 -5.23 6.80
CA LEU A 183 -4.21 -4.76 6.46
C LEU A 183 -3.99 -4.62 4.94
N GLU A 184 -4.79 -5.32 4.12
CA GLU A 184 -4.90 -5.09 2.67
C GLU A 184 -5.38 -3.67 2.37
N ALA A 185 -6.35 -3.17 3.13
CA ALA A 185 -6.92 -1.82 2.99
C ALA A 185 -5.92 -0.69 3.25
N CYS A 186 -4.72 -0.99 3.75
CA CYS A 186 -3.68 0.03 3.89
C CYS A 186 -3.09 0.47 2.55
N ASN A 187 -3.23 -0.38 1.52
CA ASN A 187 -2.53 -0.24 0.26
C ASN A 187 -3.47 0.38 -0.78
N THR A 188 -2.95 1.35 -1.54
CA THR A 188 -3.58 1.86 -2.75
C THR A 188 -2.62 1.78 -3.94
N SER A 189 -3.11 1.44 -5.12
CA SER A 189 -2.30 1.20 -6.32
C SER A 189 -2.78 1.94 -7.56
N PHE A 190 -1.87 2.13 -8.52
CA PHE A 190 -2.16 2.53 -9.89
C PHE A 190 -1.84 1.33 -10.77
N GLN A 191 -2.84 0.51 -11.08
CA GLN A 191 -2.64 -0.74 -11.79
C GLN A 191 -2.69 -0.49 -13.29
N THR A 192 -1.60 -0.80 -13.98
CA THR A 192 -1.46 -0.54 -15.42
C THR A 192 -1.76 -1.79 -16.23
N HIS A 193 -2.58 -1.66 -17.27
CA HIS A 193 -2.91 -2.75 -18.18
C HIS A 193 -2.32 -2.51 -19.58
N LEU A 194 -1.73 -3.56 -20.14
CA LEU A 194 -1.27 -3.59 -21.53
C LEU A 194 -1.74 -4.88 -22.18
N GLN A 195 -2.53 -4.77 -23.26
CA GLN A 195 -2.87 -5.91 -24.12
C GLN A 195 -1.59 -6.42 -24.79
N ILE A 196 -1.44 -7.74 -24.85
CA ILE A 196 -0.24 -8.39 -25.39
C ILE A 196 -0.67 -9.36 -26.48
N ASN A 197 0.08 -9.38 -27.59
CA ASN A 197 -0.14 -10.36 -28.63
C ASN A 197 0.09 -11.78 -28.06
N PRO A 198 -0.88 -12.71 -28.21
CA PRO A 198 -0.79 -14.08 -27.69
C PRO A 198 0.49 -14.82 -28.12
N ASP A 199 1.03 -14.54 -29.31
CA ASP A 199 2.17 -15.24 -29.90
C ASP A 199 3.49 -14.97 -29.14
N GLU A 200 3.61 -13.83 -28.46
CA GLU A 200 4.79 -13.43 -27.70
C GLU A 200 4.53 -13.32 -26.18
N PHE A 201 3.35 -13.76 -25.72
CA PHE A 201 2.86 -13.43 -24.39
C PHE A 201 3.81 -13.87 -23.26
N VAL A 202 4.34 -15.10 -23.32
CA VAL A 202 5.23 -15.63 -22.29
C VAL A 202 6.57 -14.89 -22.26
N ASP A 203 7.10 -14.50 -23.42
CA ASP A 203 8.33 -13.70 -23.48
C ASP A 203 8.12 -12.32 -22.88
N LYS A 204 7.02 -11.65 -23.25
CA LYS A 204 6.63 -10.35 -22.69
C LYS A 204 6.33 -10.42 -21.20
N TYR A 205 5.70 -11.50 -20.72
CA TYR A 205 5.48 -11.70 -19.29
C TYR A 205 6.80 -11.83 -18.52
N ASN A 206 7.73 -12.64 -19.02
CA ASN A 206 9.06 -12.77 -18.43
C ASN A 206 9.84 -11.44 -18.50
N TRP A 207 9.71 -10.68 -19.57
CA TRP A 207 10.28 -9.34 -19.67
C TRP A 207 9.69 -8.37 -18.62
N ALA A 208 8.37 -8.38 -18.43
CA ALA A 208 7.70 -7.60 -17.40
C ALA A 208 8.22 -7.93 -15.98
N GLN A 209 8.57 -9.20 -15.72
CA GLN A 209 9.21 -9.61 -14.47
C GLN A 209 10.64 -9.08 -14.37
N ALA A 210 11.44 -9.16 -15.44
CA ALA A 210 12.82 -8.67 -15.48
C ALA A 210 12.92 -7.17 -15.13
N ILE A 211 12.06 -6.34 -15.73
CA ILE A 211 12.07 -4.89 -15.52
C ILE A 211 11.39 -4.42 -14.22
N ALA A 212 10.71 -5.32 -13.49
CA ALA A 212 9.90 -4.94 -12.34
C ALA A 212 10.70 -4.24 -11.24
N GLY A 213 11.93 -4.69 -10.98
CA GLY A 213 12.81 -4.05 -9.98
C GLY A 213 13.18 -2.62 -10.36
N PRO A 214 13.80 -2.39 -11.53
CA PRO A 214 14.12 -1.04 -12.01
C PRO A 214 12.90 -0.11 -12.06
N VAL A 215 11.76 -0.57 -12.60
CA VAL A 215 10.53 0.24 -12.63
C VAL A 215 10.07 0.57 -11.22
N LEU A 216 9.99 -0.41 -10.32
CA LEU A 216 9.57 -0.15 -8.93
C LEU A 216 10.47 0.87 -8.23
N SER A 217 11.79 0.87 -8.49
CA SER A 217 12.73 1.74 -7.79
C SER A 217 12.46 3.24 -7.97
N ILE A 218 11.98 3.65 -9.14
CA ILE A 218 11.64 5.05 -9.45
C ILE A 218 10.19 5.40 -9.10
N CYS A 219 9.32 4.39 -8.95
CA CYS A 219 7.90 4.59 -8.67
C CYS A 219 7.56 4.62 -7.16
N THR A 220 8.52 4.40 -6.25
CA THR A 220 8.22 4.21 -4.82
C THR A 220 7.50 5.39 -4.18
N ASN A 221 6.45 5.10 -3.40
CA ASN A 221 5.55 6.10 -2.81
C ASN A 221 4.81 5.61 -1.54
N SER A 222 5.36 4.66 -0.78
CA SER A 222 4.73 4.20 0.47
C SER A 222 5.72 3.91 1.62
N PRO A 223 6.52 4.91 2.06
CA PRO A 223 7.55 4.70 3.06
C PRO A 223 7.05 4.61 4.51
N ILE A 224 5.83 5.07 4.78
CA ILE A 224 5.33 5.27 6.15
C ILE A 224 4.07 4.46 6.39
N LEU A 225 4.06 3.66 7.46
CA LEU A 225 2.89 2.90 7.90
C LEU A 225 2.74 2.98 9.42
N PHE A 226 1.55 3.38 9.89
CA PHE A 226 1.25 3.56 11.32
C PHE A 226 2.24 4.47 12.06
N GLY A 227 2.79 5.47 11.36
CA GLY A 227 3.77 6.41 11.90
C GLY A 227 5.16 5.80 12.13
N ARG A 228 5.52 4.78 11.35
CA ARG A 228 6.85 4.17 11.30
C ARG A 228 7.43 4.30 9.91
N GLU A 229 8.71 4.62 9.84
CA GLU A 229 9.48 4.66 8.61
C GLU A 229 9.97 3.25 8.25
N LEU A 230 9.42 2.65 7.20
CA LEU A 230 9.64 1.26 6.83
C LEU A 230 10.40 1.14 5.48
N TRP A 231 9.85 0.42 4.50
CA TRP A 231 10.47 0.25 3.19
C TRP A 231 10.03 1.39 2.28
N ALA A 232 10.86 1.82 1.31
CA ALA A 232 10.47 2.82 0.31
C ALA A 232 9.12 2.50 -0.36
N GLU A 233 8.85 1.21 -0.58
CA GLU A 233 7.56 0.68 -0.97
C GLU A 233 7.05 -0.39 0.01
N THR A 234 6.53 0.05 1.16
CA THR A 234 6.04 -0.83 2.23
C THR A 234 4.88 -1.71 1.79
N ARG A 235 4.07 -1.29 0.80
CA ARG A 235 2.97 -2.10 0.27
C ARG A 235 3.40 -3.50 -0.13
N ILE A 236 4.60 -3.65 -0.71
CA ILE A 236 5.11 -4.95 -1.16
C ILE A 236 5.24 -5.92 0.02
N ALA A 237 5.88 -5.48 1.11
CA ALA A 237 6.03 -6.28 2.32
C ALA A 237 4.70 -6.51 3.03
N LEU A 238 3.89 -5.45 3.18
CA LEU A 238 2.63 -5.51 3.91
C LEU A 238 1.64 -6.47 3.24
N PHE A 239 1.42 -6.33 1.93
CA PHE A 239 0.43 -7.16 1.23
C PHE A 239 0.87 -8.62 1.16
N THR A 240 2.18 -8.88 0.98
CA THR A 240 2.72 -10.24 0.99
C THR A 240 2.42 -10.99 2.28
N GLN A 241 2.40 -10.28 3.42
CA GLN A 241 2.18 -10.86 4.74
C GLN A 241 0.71 -10.81 5.19
N SER A 242 -0.07 -9.80 4.77
CA SER A 242 -1.44 -9.55 5.27
C SER A 242 -2.46 -10.58 4.83
N ILE A 243 -2.27 -11.22 3.67
CA ILE A 243 -3.14 -12.28 3.16
C ILE A 243 -2.42 -13.61 2.98
N ASP A 244 -1.29 -13.78 3.67
CA ASP A 244 -0.56 -15.03 3.68
C ASP A 244 -1.40 -16.12 4.38
N THR A 245 -1.70 -17.18 3.66
CA THR A 245 -2.50 -18.32 4.18
C THR A 245 -1.63 -19.45 4.71
N ARG A 246 -0.30 -19.32 4.62
CA ARG A 246 0.65 -20.32 5.14
C ARG A 246 0.68 -20.29 6.66
N ARG A 247 0.90 -21.47 7.26
CA ARG A 247 1.13 -21.60 8.70
C ARG A 247 2.62 -21.43 9.01
N ASN A 248 2.92 -20.81 10.14
CA ASN A 248 4.30 -20.53 10.57
C ASN A 248 5.13 -21.80 10.89
N SER A 249 4.52 -22.99 10.93
CA SER A 249 5.14 -24.23 11.43
C SER A 249 5.76 -25.16 10.37
N PHE A 250 5.65 -24.88 9.08
CA PHE A 250 6.16 -25.77 8.03
C PHE A 250 7.39 -25.21 7.31
N ILE A 251 8.57 -25.38 7.90
CA ILE A 251 9.87 -25.12 7.24
C ILE A 251 10.08 -26.05 6.02
N HIS A 252 9.42 -27.21 5.99
CA HIS A 252 9.64 -28.26 4.99
C HIS A 252 8.71 -28.21 3.76
N HIS A 253 7.75 -27.30 3.71
CA HIS A 253 6.88 -27.14 2.54
C HIS A 253 7.04 -25.73 1.96
N GLU A 254 7.76 -25.62 0.84
CA GLU A 254 7.94 -24.38 0.07
C GLU A 254 6.64 -23.93 -0.63
N LYS A 255 5.58 -23.69 0.15
CA LYS A 255 4.34 -23.11 -0.37
C LYS A 255 4.56 -21.62 -0.64
N GLU A 256 4.17 -21.19 -1.83
CA GLU A 256 4.20 -19.78 -2.22
C GLU A 256 3.07 -19.00 -1.51
N SER A 257 3.30 -17.72 -1.21
CA SER A 257 2.21 -16.82 -0.81
C SER A 257 1.33 -16.49 -2.01
N ARG A 258 0.03 -16.25 -1.77
CA ARG A 258 -0.90 -15.83 -2.83
C ARG A 258 -0.52 -14.48 -3.42
N VAL A 259 0.10 -13.63 -2.63
CA VAL A 259 0.77 -12.41 -3.10
C VAL A 259 2.21 -12.78 -3.35
N SER A 260 2.64 -12.71 -4.60
CA SER A 260 3.98 -13.16 -4.94
C SER A 260 4.53 -12.54 -6.22
N PHE A 261 5.86 -12.54 -6.28
CA PHE A 261 6.62 -12.22 -7.48
C PHE A 261 6.69 -13.41 -8.47
N GLY A 262 6.60 -14.65 -7.96
CA GLY A 262 6.92 -15.86 -8.70
C GLY A 262 8.12 -16.61 -8.09
N VAL A 263 8.35 -17.83 -8.58
CA VAL A 263 9.44 -18.71 -8.14
C VAL A 263 10.42 -19.09 -9.24
N ASP A 264 10.00 -19.03 -10.49
CA ASP A 264 10.80 -19.31 -11.69
C ASP A 264 10.23 -18.52 -12.88
N TRP A 265 10.92 -18.57 -14.01
CA TRP A 265 10.45 -18.05 -15.29
C TRP A 265 9.27 -18.84 -15.83
N GLU A 266 8.33 -18.15 -16.47
CA GLU A 266 7.18 -18.80 -17.12
C GLU A 266 7.60 -19.48 -18.43
N ARG A 267 6.97 -20.62 -18.72
CA ARG A 267 7.25 -21.46 -19.90
C ARG A 267 5.95 -21.98 -20.51
N GLY A 268 6.01 -22.35 -21.79
CA GLY A 268 4.88 -22.92 -22.51
C GLY A 268 3.93 -21.85 -23.04
N THR A 269 2.65 -21.98 -22.73
CA THR A 269 1.55 -21.13 -23.19
C THR A 269 0.95 -20.32 -22.04
N VAL A 270 0.10 -19.36 -22.36
CA VAL A 270 -0.68 -18.60 -21.37
C VAL A 270 -1.50 -19.52 -20.47
N THR A 271 -2.07 -20.60 -21.02
CA THR A 271 -2.84 -21.56 -20.22
C THR A 271 -1.96 -22.30 -19.21
N ASP A 272 -0.67 -22.53 -19.51
CA ASP A 272 0.27 -23.16 -18.57
C ASP A 272 0.47 -22.29 -17.31
N ILE A 273 0.50 -20.96 -17.45
CA ILE A 273 0.57 -20.02 -16.32
C ILE A 273 -0.66 -20.17 -15.42
N PHE A 274 -1.86 -20.24 -16.01
CA PHE A 274 -3.08 -20.47 -15.23
C PHE A 274 -3.10 -21.85 -14.58
N ARG A 275 -2.66 -22.90 -15.28
CA ARG A 275 -2.56 -24.26 -14.74
C ARG A 275 -1.61 -24.32 -13.54
N ASP A 276 -0.46 -23.64 -13.62
CA ASP A 276 0.47 -23.52 -12.50
C ASP A 276 -0.22 -22.87 -11.29
N HIS A 277 -0.85 -21.71 -11.47
CA HIS A 277 -1.56 -21.01 -10.40
C HIS A 277 -2.66 -21.88 -9.76
N ILE A 278 -3.46 -22.58 -10.55
CA ILE A 278 -4.55 -23.43 -10.08
C ILE A 278 -4.00 -24.63 -9.29
N SER A 279 -2.88 -25.20 -9.73
CA SER A 279 -2.21 -26.31 -9.03
C SER A 279 -1.65 -25.91 -7.66
N ARG A 280 -1.16 -24.66 -7.53
CA ARG A 280 -0.54 -24.14 -6.30
C ARG A 280 -1.55 -23.58 -5.30
N PHE A 281 -2.60 -22.93 -5.79
CA PHE A 281 -3.53 -22.16 -4.95
C PHE A 281 -4.94 -22.75 -4.98
N ARG A 282 -5.37 -23.27 -3.82
CA ARG A 282 -6.75 -23.76 -3.65
C ARG A 282 -7.76 -22.62 -3.85
N SER A 283 -8.91 -22.93 -4.44
CA SER A 283 -9.99 -21.96 -4.62
C SER A 283 -10.61 -21.55 -3.28
N LEU A 284 -10.81 -20.24 -3.07
CA LEU A 284 -11.40 -19.69 -1.85
C LEU A 284 -12.90 -19.38 -2.00
N LEU A 285 -13.29 -18.94 -3.19
CA LEU A 285 -14.61 -18.39 -3.49
C LEU A 285 -15.27 -19.19 -4.62
N THR A 286 -16.60 -19.14 -4.67
CA THR A 286 -17.43 -19.60 -5.79
C THR A 286 -18.54 -18.56 -6.05
N SER A 287 -19.24 -18.68 -7.17
CA SER A 287 -20.42 -17.89 -7.53
C SER A 287 -21.61 -18.79 -7.85
N ASN A 288 -22.82 -18.23 -7.93
CA ASN A 288 -24.03 -19.00 -8.28
C ASN A 288 -24.17 -19.23 -9.79
N GLU A 289 -23.64 -18.31 -10.59
CA GLU A 289 -23.68 -18.39 -12.04
C GLU A 289 -22.36 -18.96 -12.55
N HIS A 290 -22.41 -20.19 -13.05
CA HIS A 290 -21.35 -20.77 -13.86
C HIS A 290 -21.96 -21.16 -15.20
N ASP A 291 -21.46 -20.55 -16.26
CA ASP A 291 -21.82 -20.94 -17.62
C ASP A 291 -20.91 -22.11 -18.04
N ASP A 292 -21.37 -22.98 -18.92
CA ASP A 292 -20.50 -23.99 -19.51
C ASP A 292 -19.69 -23.39 -20.66
N SER A 293 -18.43 -23.05 -20.38
CA SER A 293 -17.56 -22.34 -21.34
C SER A 293 -17.27 -23.13 -22.61
N LEU A 294 -17.29 -24.46 -22.56
CA LEU A 294 -17.08 -25.30 -23.75
C LEU A 294 -18.34 -25.33 -24.62
N GLU A 295 -19.51 -25.47 -24.01
CA GLU A 295 -20.78 -25.44 -24.75
C GLU A 295 -20.99 -24.10 -25.46
N LYS A 296 -20.64 -22.98 -24.80
CA LYS A 296 -20.66 -21.65 -25.43
C LYS A 296 -19.75 -21.57 -26.65
N LEU A 297 -18.53 -22.10 -26.52
CA LEU A 297 -17.57 -22.11 -27.63
C LEU A 297 -18.07 -22.98 -28.80
N GLU A 298 -18.69 -24.13 -28.51
CA GLU A 298 -19.33 -24.99 -29.52
C GLU A 298 -20.49 -24.29 -30.24
N GLN A 299 -21.22 -23.40 -29.54
CA GLN A 299 -22.28 -22.56 -30.10
C GLN A 299 -21.76 -21.33 -30.85
N GLY A 300 -20.44 -21.13 -30.94
CA GLY A 300 -19.80 -19.98 -31.58
C GLY A 300 -19.77 -18.71 -30.72
N GLU A 301 -20.12 -18.81 -29.43
CA GLU A 301 -20.01 -17.72 -28.47
C GLU A 301 -18.65 -17.73 -27.76
N ILE A 302 -18.07 -16.54 -27.54
CA ILE A 302 -16.82 -16.42 -26.78
C ILE A 302 -17.13 -16.43 -25.26
N PRO A 303 -16.67 -17.45 -24.50
CA PRO A 303 -16.97 -17.54 -23.08
C PRO A 303 -16.18 -16.52 -22.26
N LYS A 304 -16.76 -16.02 -21.17
CA LYS A 304 -16.08 -15.08 -20.25
C LYS A 304 -15.09 -15.76 -19.28
N LEU A 305 -15.02 -17.10 -19.27
CA LEU A 305 -14.17 -17.89 -18.37
C LEU A 305 -14.34 -17.50 -16.89
N ARG A 306 -15.58 -17.48 -16.42
CA ARG A 306 -15.97 -16.87 -15.12
C ARG A 306 -15.32 -17.57 -13.92
N ALA A 307 -15.19 -18.89 -13.95
CA ALA A 307 -14.56 -19.63 -12.85
C ALA A 307 -13.06 -19.35 -12.82
N LEU A 308 -12.39 -19.35 -13.98
CA LEU A 308 -10.99 -18.97 -14.13
C LEU A 308 -10.72 -17.53 -13.65
N GLN A 309 -11.52 -16.55 -14.08
CA GLN A 309 -11.40 -15.17 -13.63
C GLN A 309 -11.61 -15.04 -12.11
N LEU A 310 -12.55 -15.78 -11.52
CA LEU A 310 -12.77 -15.77 -10.07
C LEU A 310 -11.56 -16.35 -9.31
N HIS A 311 -10.95 -17.44 -9.81
CA HIS A 311 -9.75 -18.00 -9.21
C HIS A 311 -8.58 -17.00 -9.29
N ASN A 312 -8.31 -16.48 -10.49
CA ASN A 312 -7.25 -15.51 -10.74
C ASN A 312 -7.44 -14.22 -9.93
N GLY A 313 -8.70 -13.82 -9.65
CA GLY A 313 -9.02 -12.70 -8.77
C GLY A 313 -8.68 -12.93 -7.29
N THR A 314 -8.25 -14.13 -6.90
CA THR A 314 -7.80 -14.48 -5.53
C THR A 314 -6.33 -14.92 -5.47
N VAL A 315 -5.60 -14.72 -6.58
CA VAL A 315 -4.15 -14.90 -6.72
C VAL A 315 -3.55 -13.56 -7.14
N TYR A 316 -2.68 -13.02 -6.31
CA TYR A 316 -2.26 -11.63 -6.38
C TYR A 316 -0.80 -11.52 -6.83
N LYS A 317 -0.52 -11.94 -8.07
CA LYS A 317 0.81 -11.81 -8.68
C LYS A 317 1.10 -10.34 -9.01
N TRP A 318 2.32 -9.86 -8.76
CA TRP A 318 2.68 -8.46 -9.03
C TRP A 318 2.58 -8.06 -10.51
N ASN A 319 2.92 -8.98 -11.42
CA ASN A 319 2.48 -8.95 -12.81
C ASN A 319 1.44 -10.06 -12.98
N ARG A 320 0.21 -9.71 -13.37
CA ARG A 320 -0.89 -10.67 -13.48
C ARG A 320 -1.29 -10.89 -14.94
N VAL A 321 -1.45 -12.16 -15.29
CA VAL A 321 -2.03 -12.58 -16.57
C VAL A 321 -3.54 -12.42 -16.49
N CYS A 322 -4.12 -11.74 -17.47
CA CYS A 322 -5.54 -11.44 -17.49
C CYS A 322 -6.16 -11.82 -18.84
N TYR A 323 -7.23 -12.62 -18.78
CA TYR A 323 -8.14 -12.87 -19.89
C TYR A 323 -9.32 -11.90 -19.81
N GLY A 324 -9.71 -11.32 -20.94
CA GLY A 324 -10.90 -10.48 -21.06
C GLY A 324 -11.67 -10.78 -22.35
N VAL A 325 -12.89 -10.25 -22.42
CA VAL A 325 -13.70 -10.26 -23.65
C VAL A 325 -14.23 -8.85 -23.84
N GLY A 326 -13.84 -8.19 -24.93
CA GLY A 326 -14.28 -6.85 -25.33
C GLY A 326 -14.95 -6.90 -26.70
N GLU A 327 -16.13 -6.27 -26.85
CA GLU A 327 -16.89 -6.27 -28.11
C GLU A 327 -17.09 -7.68 -28.74
N GLY A 328 -17.21 -8.70 -27.88
CA GLY A 328 -17.37 -10.10 -28.29
C GLY A 328 -16.07 -10.82 -28.68
N LYS A 329 -14.91 -10.15 -28.67
CA LYS A 329 -13.60 -10.76 -28.95
C LYS A 329 -12.80 -11.01 -27.67
N PRO A 330 -12.12 -12.15 -27.56
CA PRO A 330 -11.27 -12.43 -26.42
C PRO A 330 -9.90 -11.74 -26.58
N HIS A 331 -9.33 -11.27 -25.47
CA HIS A 331 -8.01 -10.62 -25.46
C HIS A 331 -7.21 -11.03 -24.22
N LEU A 332 -5.88 -10.97 -24.36
CA LEU A 332 -4.94 -11.22 -23.28
C LEU A 332 -4.20 -9.93 -22.92
N ARG A 333 -4.00 -9.71 -21.62
CA ARG A 333 -3.26 -8.55 -21.12
C ARG A 333 -2.40 -8.90 -19.92
N ILE A 334 -1.34 -8.13 -19.74
CA ILE A 334 -0.57 -8.09 -18.50
C ILE A 334 -1.07 -6.90 -17.68
N GLU A 335 -1.35 -7.16 -16.41
CA GLU A 335 -1.67 -6.15 -15.42
C GLU A 335 -0.48 -5.99 -14.46
N CYS A 336 0.12 -4.80 -14.48
CA CYS A 336 1.20 -4.40 -13.59
C CYS A 336 0.61 -3.79 -12.32
N ARG A 337 0.74 -4.49 -11.19
CA ARG A 337 0.06 -4.16 -9.91
C ARG A 337 0.99 -3.57 -8.84
N TYR A 338 2.30 -3.56 -9.10
CA TYR A 338 3.27 -3.12 -8.09
C TYR A 338 3.47 -1.60 -8.05
N ILE A 339 2.94 -0.84 -9.03
CA ILE A 339 3.03 0.62 -9.05
C ILE A 339 2.05 1.21 -8.00
N PRO A 340 2.53 2.08 -7.08
CA PRO A 340 1.65 2.73 -6.09
C PRO A 340 0.80 3.82 -6.71
N ALA A 341 -0.30 4.15 -6.03
CA ALA A 341 -1.01 5.38 -6.32
C ALA A 341 -0.20 6.63 -5.87
N GLY A 342 -0.39 7.75 -6.53
CA GLY A 342 0.34 9.01 -6.39
C GLY A 342 1.83 8.93 -6.80
N PRO A 343 2.62 9.98 -6.50
CA PRO A 343 2.26 11.18 -5.73
C PRO A 343 1.26 12.10 -6.41
N THR A 344 1.27 12.14 -7.74
CA THR A 344 0.29 12.85 -8.58
C THR A 344 -0.14 11.98 -9.75
N LEU A 345 -1.23 12.36 -10.40
CA LEU A 345 -1.67 11.67 -11.62
C LEU A 345 -0.63 11.75 -12.74
N THR A 346 0.06 12.88 -12.90
CA THR A 346 1.13 13.01 -13.89
C THR A 346 2.29 12.06 -13.59
N ASP A 347 2.66 11.88 -12.33
CA ASP A 347 3.67 10.89 -11.92
C ASP A 347 3.21 9.45 -12.21
N GLU A 348 1.94 9.13 -11.98
CA GLU A 348 1.33 7.82 -12.25
C GLU A 348 1.33 7.50 -13.75
N ILE A 349 0.89 8.44 -14.59
CA ILE A 349 0.92 8.30 -16.05
C ILE A 349 2.37 8.17 -16.54
N ALA A 350 3.30 8.93 -15.98
CA ALA A 350 4.73 8.80 -16.30
C ALA A 350 5.28 7.40 -15.96
N ASN A 351 4.89 6.82 -14.83
CA ASN A 351 5.25 5.45 -14.47
C ASN A 351 4.71 4.44 -15.49
N MET A 352 3.46 4.60 -15.92
CA MET A 352 2.84 3.76 -16.94
C MET A 352 3.52 3.89 -18.29
N VAL A 353 3.80 5.11 -18.76
CA VAL A 353 4.47 5.37 -20.04
C VAL A 353 5.86 4.74 -20.05
N PHE A 354 6.60 4.86 -18.95
CA PHE A 354 7.91 4.21 -18.81
C PHE A 354 7.80 2.69 -18.90
N TRP A 355 6.87 2.08 -18.16
CA TRP A 355 6.66 0.64 -18.20
C TRP A 355 6.21 0.14 -19.58
N VAL A 356 5.21 0.78 -20.20
CA VAL A 356 4.74 0.44 -21.55
C VAL A 356 5.86 0.62 -22.58
N GLY A 357 6.61 1.71 -22.52
CA GLY A 357 7.75 1.94 -23.40
C GLY A 357 8.80 0.85 -23.29
N LEU A 358 9.11 0.37 -22.08
CA LEU A 358 10.01 -0.76 -21.88
C LEU A 358 9.44 -2.07 -22.44
N MET A 359 8.15 -2.32 -22.28
CA MET A 359 7.50 -3.51 -22.83
C MET A 359 7.59 -3.57 -24.37
N LEU A 360 7.44 -2.42 -25.03
CA LEU A 360 7.54 -2.27 -26.47
C LEU A 360 8.99 -2.20 -26.98
N GLY A 361 9.87 -1.60 -26.18
CA GLY A 361 11.26 -1.32 -26.51
C GLY A 361 12.24 -2.45 -26.23
N GLN A 362 11.75 -3.61 -25.77
CA GLN A 362 12.57 -4.81 -25.54
C GLN A 362 13.46 -5.09 -26.76
N SER A 363 14.76 -4.91 -26.59
CA SER A 363 15.73 -5.13 -27.67
C SER A 363 16.03 -6.62 -27.84
N GLU A 364 16.60 -7.00 -28.98
CA GLU A 364 17.03 -8.38 -29.24
C GLU A 364 17.99 -8.92 -28.17
N ALA A 365 18.78 -8.03 -27.55
CA ALA A 365 19.66 -8.36 -26.44
C ALA A 365 18.88 -8.91 -25.23
N TYR A 366 17.59 -8.59 -25.08
CA TYR A 366 16.71 -9.01 -23.99
C TYR A 366 15.61 -10.00 -24.39
N ASN A 367 15.53 -10.43 -25.66
CA ASN A 367 14.64 -11.52 -26.06
C ASN A 367 14.97 -12.79 -25.27
N LYS A 368 13.96 -13.57 -24.88
CA LYS A 368 14.13 -14.80 -24.09
C LYS A 368 14.94 -14.56 -22.83
N VAL A 369 14.56 -13.54 -22.05
CA VAL A 369 15.29 -13.14 -20.84
C VAL A 369 15.50 -14.29 -19.85
N HIS A 370 14.61 -15.29 -19.87
CA HIS A 370 14.69 -16.51 -19.07
C HIS A 370 15.91 -17.40 -19.38
N GLU A 371 16.55 -17.24 -20.54
CA GLU A 371 17.82 -17.90 -20.90
C GLU A 371 19.04 -17.04 -20.53
N LYS A 372 18.85 -15.74 -20.27
CA LYS A 372 19.91 -14.74 -20.14
C LYS A 372 20.12 -14.24 -18.71
N MET A 373 19.07 -14.22 -17.90
CA MET A 373 19.07 -13.74 -16.52
C MET A 373 18.62 -14.83 -15.56
N ASP A 374 19.27 -14.90 -14.41
CA ASP A 374 18.83 -15.75 -13.31
C ASP A 374 17.56 -15.16 -12.65
N PHE A 375 16.51 -15.96 -12.52
CA PHE A 375 15.25 -15.51 -11.94
C PHE A 375 15.40 -15.01 -10.49
N LYS A 376 16.28 -15.63 -9.69
CA LYS A 376 16.52 -15.21 -8.30
C LYS A 376 17.17 -13.84 -8.25
N ASP A 377 18.03 -13.50 -9.20
CA ASP A 377 18.60 -12.16 -9.29
C ASP A 377 17.53 -11.12 -9.60
N VAL A 378 16.63 -11.41 -10.54
CA VAL A 378 15.50 -10.54 -10.89
C VAL A 378 14.55 -10.35 -9.71
N LYS A 379 14.17 -11.44 -9.04
CA LYS A 379 13.36 -11.39 -7.82
C LYS A 379 14.04 -10.61 -6.71
N ASN A 380 15.35 -10.80 -6.52
CA ASN A 380 16.13 -10.07 -5.53
C ASN A 380 16.20 -8.56 -5.86
N ASN A 381 16.37 -8.21 -7.14
CA ASN A 381 16.32 -6.82 -7.61
C ASN A 381 14.98 -6.18 -7.25
N PHE A 382 13.85 -6.86 -7.47
CA PHE A 382 12.53 -6.37 -7.10
C PHE A 382 12.40 -6.07 -5.60
N PHE A 383 12.79 -7.00 -4.73
CA PHE A 383 12.71 -6.77 -3.29
C PHE A 383 13.75 -5.77 -2.75
N LYS A 384 14.90 -5.59 -3.43
CA LYS A 384 15.82 -4.50 -3.11
C LYS A 384 15.22 -3.14 -3.47
N ALA A 385 14.64 -3.02 -4.66
CA ALA A 385 13.93 -1.82 -5.11
C ALA A 385 12.78 -1.47 -4.16
N ALA A 386 11.98 -2.46 -3.75
CA ALA A 386 10.92 -2.23 -2.77
C ALA A 386 11.44 -1.67 -1.44
N ARG A 387 12.61 -2.14 -0.96
CA ARG A 387 13.21 -1.67 0.30
C ARG A 387 13.83 -0.30 0.19
N ASN A 388 14.64 -0.09 -0.85
CA ASN A 388 15.61 1.01 -0.93
C ASN A 388 15.24 2.07 -1.99
N GLY A 389 14.23 1.83 -2.83
CA GLY A 389 13.88 2.72 -3.94
C GLY A 389 15.07 2.97 -4.87
N MET A 390 15.29 4.23 -5.23
CA MET A 390 16.38 4.68 -6.10
C MET A 390 17.80 4.48 -5.55
N GLU A 391 17.97 4.19 -4.25
CA GLU A 391 19.28 3.86 -3.67
C GLU A 391 19.73 2.41 -3.97
N THR A 392 18.95 1.68 -4.77
CA THR A 392 19.22 0.27 -5.08
C THR A 392 20.43 0.09 -5.99
N GLN A 393 21.21 -0.96 -5.69
CA GLN A 393 22.20 -1.54 -6.60
C GLN A 393 21.66 -2.86 -7.17
N PHE A 394 21.44 -2.88 -8.47
CA PHE A 394 20.92 -4.03 -9.20
C PHE A 394 22.03 -4.97 -9.67
N LYS A 395 21.70 -6.26 -9.79
CA LYS A 395 22.43 -7.19 -10.64
C LYS A 395 21.70 -7.29 -11.98
N TRP A 396 22.23 -6.64 -13.01
CA TRP A 396 21.63 -6.54 -14.34
C TRP A 396 22.59 -7.13 -15.37
N ASN A 397 22.16 -8.15 -16.14
CA ASN A 397 23.03 -8.89 -17.07
C ASN A 397 24.39 -9.28 -16.47
N ASN A 398 24.37 -9.87 -15.27
CA ASN A 398 25.55 -10.27 -14.50
C ASN A 398 26.50 -9.12 -14.08
N LYS A 399 26.12 -7.86 -14.28
CA LYS A 399 26.86 -6.68 -13.82
C LYS A 399 26.14 -6.01 -12.65
N ARG A 400 26.90 -5.31 -11.80
CA ARG A 400 26.33 -4.43 -10.78
C ARG A 400 26.15 -3.05 -11.36
N ILE A 401 24.98 -2.46 -11.17
CA ILE A 401 24.65 -1.11 -11.68
C ILE A 401 23.69 -0.42 -10.70
N SER A 402 23.82 0.89 -10.55
CA SER A 402 22.89 1.68 -9.73
C SER A 402 21.52 1.77 -10.42
N ALA A 403 20.46 1.94 -9.65
CA ALA A 403 19.13 2.18 -10.21
C ALA A 403 19.11 3.42 -11.12
N GLN A 404 19.76 4.50 -10.68
CA GLN A 404 19.88 5.74 -11.44
C GLN A 404 20.59 5.53 -12.79
N ASP A 405 21.77 4.90 -12.80
CA ASP A 405 22.53 4.69 -14.03
C ASP A 405 21.81 3.75 -14.99
N LEU A 406 21.21 2.68 -14.48
CA LEU A 406 20.45 1.73 -15.29
C LEU A 406 19.25 2.42 -15.95
N ILE A 407 18.52 3.23 -15.18
CA ILE A 407 17.34 3.94 -15.69
C ILE A 407 17.76 4.98 -16.72
N LEU A 408 18.69 5.88 -16.39
CA LEU A 408 19.04 7.01 -17.26
C LEU A 408 19.78 6.57 -18.53
N ASN A 409 20.70 5.62 -18.42
CA ASN A 409 21.62 5.31 -19.52
C ASN A 409 21.13 4.15 -20.41
N GLU A 410 20.23 3.29 -19.91
CA GLU A 410 19.81 2.09 -20.64
C GLU A 410 18.29 1.99 -20.82
N LEU A 411 17.52 2.09 -19.74
CA LEU A 411 16.08 1.81 -19.78
C LEU A 411 15.27 2.99 -20.33
N LEU A 412 15.61 4.23 -19.99
CA LEU A 412 14.90 5.40 -20.52
C LEU A 412 15.07 5.54 -22.05
N PRO A 413 16.29 5.41 -22.63
CA PRO A 413 16.46 5.35 -24.08
C PRO A 413 15.72 4.19 -24.73
N MET A 414 15.63 3.03 -24.06
CA MET A 414 14.89 1.87 -24.54
C MET A 414 13.38 2.15 -24.59
N ALA A 415 12.84 2.79 -23.54
CA ALA A 415 11.43 3.15 -23.46
C ALA A 415 11.02 4.13 -24.56
N ILE A 416 11.85 5.17 -24.81
CA ILE A 416 11.65 6.14 -25.90
C ILE A 416 11.51 5.42 -27.24
N LYS A 417 12.50 4.59 -27.60
CA LYS A 417 12.50 3.84 -28.87
C LYS A 417 11.30 2.91 -29.02
N GLY A 418 10.87 2.28 -27.90
CA GLY A 418 9.69 1.42 -27.89
C GLY A 418 8.39 2.15 -28.23
N LEU A 419 8.21 3.35 -27.67
CA LEU A 419 7.03 4.19 -27.91
C LEU A 419 7.04 4.79 -29.32
N GLU A 420 8.20 5.24 -29.80
CA GLU A 420 8.37 5.75 -31.17
C GLU A 420 8.04 4.68 -32.23
N LYS A 421 8.40 3.41 -31.99
CA LYS A 421 8.13 2.29 -32.90
C LYS A 421 6.63 2.08 -33.17
N VAL A 422 5.77 2.43 -32.21
CA VAL A 422 4.31 2.29 -32.35
C VAL A 422 3.61 3.64 -32.59
N ASN A 423 4.36 4.67 -33.02
CA ASN A 423 3.87 6.00 -33.36
C ASN A 423 3.10 6.70 -32.21
N ILE A 424 3.59 6.57 -30.97
CA ILE A 424 3.13 7.46 -29.88
C ILE A 424 3.62 8.87 -30.17
N SER A 425 2.80 9.87 -29.83
CA SER A 425 3.13 11.27 -30.03
C SER A 425 4.44 11.65 -29.32
N SER A 426 5.29 12.42 -30.00
CA SER A 426 6.55 12.90 -29.42
C SER A 426 6.30 13.80 -28.20
N GLU A 427 5.13 14.45 -28.15
CA GLU A 427 4.68 15.23 -26.99
C GLU A 427 4.44 14.34 -25.77
N ASP A 428 3.69 13.23 -25.89
CA ASP A 428 3.47 12.28 -24.78
C ASP A 428 4.81 11.68 -24.33
N VAL A 429 5.64 11.24 -25.27
CA VAL A 429 6.96 10.66 -24.96
C VAL A 429 7.82 11.65 -24.18
N SER A 430 7.95 12.89 -24.67
CA SER A 430 8.77 13.93 -24.04
C SER A 430 8.21 14.36 -22.69
N LYS A 431 6.90 14.63 -22.61
CA LYS A 431 6.21 15.07 -21.39
C LYS A 431 6.40 14.06 -20.26
N TYR A 432 6.11 12.78 -20.50
CA TYR A 432 6.06 11.80 -19.42
C TYR A 432 7.43 11.21 -19.08
N LEU A 433 8.30 10.98 -20.06
CA LEU A 433 9.62 10.41 -19.77
C LEU A 433 10.59 11.45 -19.18
N SER A 434 10.38 12.75 -19.41
CA SER A 434 11.12 13.79 -18.68
C SER A 434 10.80 13.81 -17.18
N VAL A 435 9.59 13.42 -16.76
CA VAL A 435 9.23 13.25 -15.34
C VAL A 435 10.00 12.09 -14.70
N ILE A 436 10.20 10.99 -15.44
CA ILE A 436 11.02 9.85 -14.98
C ILE A 436 12.48 10.28 -14.86
N GLU A 437 13.00 11.00 -15.85
CA GLU A 437 14.36 11.54 -15.83
C GLU A 437 14.58 12.52 -14.67
N ALA A 438 13.65 13.46 -14.46
CA ALA A 438 13.72 14.44 -13.40
C ALA A 438 13.72 13.79 -12.01
N ARG A 439 12.83 12.83 -11.76
CA ARG A 439 12.81 12.06 -10.50
C ARG A 439 14.07 11.23 -10.31
N ALA A 440 14.61 10.65 -11.38
CA ALA A 440 15.84 9.87 -11.30
C ALA A 440 17.05 10.73 -10.93
N LYS A 441 17.04 12.03 -11.28
CA LYS A 441 18.07 13.01 -10.91
C LYS A 441 17.82 13.73 -9.58
N SER A 442 16.61 13.63 -9.04
CA SER A 442 16.19 14.30 -7.81
C SER A 442 15.73 13.29 -6.76
N HIS A 443 14.44 13.05 -6.64
CA HIS A 443 13.84 12.19 -5.64
C HIS A 443 12.51 11.57 -6.09
N THR A 444 12.18 10.44 -5.45
CA THR A 444 10.88 9.76 -5.54
C THR A 444 9.90 10.31 -4.50
N GLY A 445 8.63 9.92 -4.61
CA GLY A 445 7.63 10.25 -3.59
C GLY A 445 7.96 9.67 -2.21
N ALA A 446 8.56 8.48 -2.17
CA ALA A 446 9.04 7.89 -0.93
C ALA A 446 10.16 8.71 -0.28
N GLN A 447 11.18 9.11 -1.05
CA GLN A 447 12.28 9.94 -0.52
C GLN A 447 11.77 11.28 -0.01
N TRP A 448 10.92 11.96 -0.79
CA TRP A 448 10.34 13.23 -0.38
C TRP A 448 9.54 13.14 0.92
N MET A 449 8.72 12.09 1.07
CA MET A 449 7.95 11.86 2.29
C MET A 449 8.85 11.62 3.50
N VAL A 450 9.90 10.80 3.36
CA VAL A 450 10.84 10.50 4.44
C VAL A 450 11.62 11.73 4.87
N ASP A 451 12.13 12.51 3.91
CA ASP A 451 12.92 13.71 4.20
C ASP A 451 12.07 14.75 4.94
N ASN A 452 10.83 15.00 4.48
CA ASN A 452 9.91 15.90 5.16
C ASN A 452 9.43 15.35 6.51
N TYR A 453 9.21 14.04 6.63
CA TYR A 453 8.87 13.39 7.90
C TYR A 453 9.93 13.62 8.96
N ARG A 454 11.18 13.29 8.64
CA ARG A 454 12.32 13.50 9.53
C ARG A 454 12.53 14.98 9.84
N ASN A 455 12.31 15.86 8.87
CA ASN A 455 12.43 17.30 9.07
C ASN A 455 11.36 17.85 10.04
N LEU A 456 10.09 17.48 9.85
CA LEU A 456 8.99 17.87 10.74
C LEU A 456 9.16 17.30 12.15
N GLN A 457 9.69 16.08 12.29
CA GLN A 457 9.93 15.47 13.60
C GLN A 457 10.96 16.21 14.47
N LYS A 458 11.70 17.19 13.93
CA LYS A 458 12.60 18.05 14.73
C LYS A 458 11.82 18.98 15.66
N THR A 459 10.63 19.43 15.26
CA THR A 459 9.83 20.40 16.03
C THR A 459 8.40 19.94 16.32
N LYS A 460 7.91 18.89 15.64
CA LYS A 460 6.54 18.40 15.74
C LYS A 460 6.46 17.00 16.34
N THR A 461 5.35 16.69 16.98
CA THR A 461 5.04 15.32 17.38
C THR A 461 4.85 14.42 16.16
N ASN A 462 5.02 13.12 16.32
CA ASN A 462 4.80 12.16 15.23
C ASN A 462 3.39 12.31 14.61
N PHE A 463 2.39 12.53 15.46
CA PHE A 463 1.01 12.70 14.99
C PHE A 463 0.82 13.94 14.12
N GLU A 464 1.39 15.07 14.52
CA GLU A 464 1.33 16.33 13.77
C GLU A 464 2.18 16.27 12.50
N ALA A 465 3.34 15.62 12.53
CA ALA A 465 4.19 15.43 11.35
C ALA A 465 3.45 14.67 10.23
N LEU A 466 2.82 13.53 10.55
CA LEU A 466 2.07 12.73 9.56
C LEU A 466 0.88 13.48 8.98
N GLN A 467 0.20 14.25 9.82
CA GLN A 467 -0.92 15.10 9.39
C GLN A 467 -0.44 16.19 8.42
N ASN A 468 0.67 16.86 8.73
CA ASN A 468 1.26 17.88 7.86
C ASN A 468 1.70 17.29 6.52
N ILE A 469 2.42 16.18 6.51
CA ILE A 469 2.85 15.52 5.25
C ILE A 469 1.64 15.24 4.36
N THR A 470 0.59 14.64 4.93
CA THR A 470 -0.63 14.32 4.17
C THR A 470 -1.32 15.58 3.64
N ALA A 471 -1.33 16.66 4.43
CA ALA A 471 -1.88 17.94 4.02
C ALA A 471 -1.08 18.58 2.88
N TYR A 472 0.25 18.51 2.94
CA TYR A 472 1.13 19.00 1.89
C TYR A 472 1.05 18.18 0.60
N MET A 473 0.98 16.85 0.70
CA MET A 473 0.72 15.97 -0.45
C MET A 473 -0.58 16.37 -1.14
N TYR A 474 -1.66 16.54 -0.38
CA TYR A 474 -2.94 16.97 -0.91
C TYR A 474 -2.84 18.35 -1.58
N LYS A 475 -2.14 19.31 -0.97
CA LYS A 475 -1.94 20.65 -1.57
C LYS A 475 -1.20 20.56 -2.90
N HIS A 476 -0.08 19.86 -2.95
CA HIS A 476 0.71 19.73 -4.18
C HIS A 476 -0.02 18.96 -5.28
N GLN A 477 -0.86 18.00 -4.93
CA GLN A 477 -1.76 17.32 -5.88
C GLN A 477 -2.81 18.25 -6.50
N LEU A 478 -3.11 19.39 -5.90
CA LEU A 478 -3.96 20.42 -6.49
C LEU A 478 -3.20 21.40 -7.37
N ASP A 479 -1.90 21.59 -7.11
CA ASP A 479 -1.03 22.49 -7.87
C ASP A 479 -0.49 21.82 -9.16
N GLU A 480 -0.85 20.56 -9.41
CA GLU A 480 -0.50 19.75 -10.60
C GLU A 480 1.01 19.62 -10.89
N LYS A 481 1.86 19.90 -9.89
CA LYS A 481 3.32 19.70 -9.97
C LYS A 481 3.69 18.26 -9.68
N THR A 482 4.58 17.69 -10.49
CA THR A 482 5.18 16.38 -10.24
C THR A 482 6.09 16.41 -9.01
N VAL A 483 6.30 15.25 -8.39
CA VAL A 483 6.97 15.18 -7.09
C VAL A 483 8.40 15.69 -7.10
N ASP A 484 9.14 15.57 -8.21
CA ASP A 484 10.51 16.09 -8.35
C ASP A 484 10.61 17.60 -8.08
N GLN A 485 9.50 18.32 -8.22
CA GLN A 485 9.39 19.77 -8.01
C GLN A 485 8.90 20.13 -6.60
N TRP A 486 8.62 19.15 -5.74
CA TRP A 486 8.13 19.39 -4.39
C TRP A 486 9.29 19.71 -3.46
N ASN A 487 9.22 20.86 -2.80
CA ASN A 487 10.28 21.31 -1.90
C ASN A 487 10.20 20.63 -0.53
N ILE A 488 11.31 20.64 0.20
CA ILE A 488 11.31 20.38 1.65
C ILE A 488 10.71 21.58 2.37
N PHE A 489 9.76 21.34 3.27
CA PHE A 489 9.09 22.42 4.01
C PHE A 489 9.93 22.93 5.16
N ASN A 490 9.77 24.22 5.50
CA ASN A 490 10.22 24.71 6.79
C ASN A 490 9.32 24.09 7.88
N PRO A 491 9.88 23.40 8.90
CA PRO A 491 9.06 22.74 9.92
C PRO A 491 8.26 23.73 10.79
N ASP A 492 8.60 25.02 10.74
CA ASP A 492 7.87 26.09 11.42
C ASP A 492 6.74 26.69 10.58
N ASP A 493 6.73 26.43 9.26
CA ASP A 493 5.62 26.80 8.39
C ASP A 493 4.46 25.84 8.69
N ASN A 494 3.61 26.19 9.66
CA ASN A 494 2.38 25.45 9.85
C ASN A 494 1.43 25.75 8.68
N LEU A 495 1.06 24.72 7.91
CA LEU A 495 -0.23 24.78 7.23
C LEU A 495 -1.28 25.08 8.30
N LYS A 496 -2.04 26.16 8.13
CA LYS A 496 -3.20 26.46 8.98
C LYS A 496 -4.28 25.43 8.68
N ILE A 497 -4.11 24.20 9.18
CA ILE A 497 -5.16 23.19 9.16
C ILE A 497 -6.13 23.59 10.26
N ASP A 498 -7.34 23.97 9.89
CA ASP A 498 -8.40 24.32 10.83
C ASP A 498 -8.81 23.08 11.63
N VAL A 499 -8.18 22.89 12.79
CA VAL A 499 -8.40 21.70 13.64
C VAL A 499 -8.55 22.06 15.11
N SER A 500 -9.54 21.42 15.74
CA SER A 500 -9.56 21.28 17.19
C SER A 500 -8.39 20.41 17.64
N ARG A 501 -7.37 20.99 18.27
CA ARG A 501 -6.24 20.21 18.79
C ARG A 501 -6.69 19.28 19.92
N ILE A 502 -6.26 18.03 19.83
CA ILE A 502 -6.40 16.99 20.86
C ILE A 502 -5.05 16.71 21.51
N VAL A 503 -5.06 16.08 22.70
CA VAL A 503 -3.87 15.69 23.48
C VAL A 503 -2.78 15.06 22.64
N LYS A 504 -3.13 14.16 21.70
CA LYS A 504 -2.15 13.46 20.85
C LYS A 504 -1.26 14.39 19.98
N HIS A 505 -1.70 15.60 19.69
CA HIS A 505 -0.89 16.56 18.93
C HIS A 505 0.31 17.10 19.72
N ASN A 506 0.24 17.08 21.05
CA ASN A 506 1.21 17.74 21.92
C ASN A 506 1.86 16.77 22.93
N MET A 507 1.25 15.59 23.17
CA MET A 507 1.80 14.61 24.09
C MET A 507 3.17 14.06 23.64
N ASN A 508 4.04 13.80 24.61
CA ASN A 508 5.29 13.09 24.38
C ASN A 508 5.08 11.58 24.57
N THR A 509 5.45 10.79 23.56
CA THR A 509 5.40 9.33 23.58
C THR A 509 6.77 8.67 23.78
N LYS A 510 7.87 9.41 23.62
CA LYS A 510 9.24 8.95 23.88
C LYS A 510 9.59 9.21 25.34
N ILE A 511 8.90 8.51 26.24
CA ILE A 511 9.03 8.67 27.69
C ILE A 511 9.93 7.59 28.29
N LEU A 512 10.70 7.97 29.30
CA LEU A 512 11.38 7.00 30.18
C LEU A 512 10.38 6.49 31.22
N LEU A 513 10.43 5.19 31.48
CA LEU A 513 9.60 4.50 32.46
C LEU A 513 10.50 3.88 33.52
N VAL A 514 10.04 3.89 34.76
CA VAL A 514 10.73 3.24 35.89
C VAL A 514 9.83 2.19 36.53
N ASP A 515 10.39 1.08 37.00
CA ASP A 515 9.64 0.12 37.79
C ASP A 515 9.44 0.67 39.21
N GLN A 516 8.29 0.38 39.81
CA GLN A 516 7.98 0.78 41.18
C GLN A 516 8.99 0.25 42.22
N ASN A 517 9.78 -0.78 41.88
CA ASN A 517 10.83 -1.34 42.74
C ASN A 517 12.23 -0.83 42.44
N ASP A 518 12.41 0.04 41.45
CA ASP A 518 13.72 0.63 41.14
C ASP A 518 14.24 1.44 42.34
N SER A 519 15.57 1.50 42.46
CA SER A 519 16.24 2.34 43.47
C SER A 519 15.94 3.81 43.20
N LEU A 520 15.54 4.54 44.23
CA LEU A 520 15.25 5.97 44.11
C LEU A 520 16.52 6.76 43.73
N GLU A 521 17.69 6.33 44.20
CA GLU A 521 18.98 6.92 43.84
C GLU A 521 19.26 6.87 42.34
N LEU A 522 19.05 5.69 41.72
CA LEU A 522 19.22 5.52 40.29
C LEU A 522 18.22 6.39 39.52
N VAL A 523 16.96 6.39 39.95
CA VAL A 523 15.91 7.17 39.28
C VAL A 523 16.16 8.67 39.39
N SER A 524 16.57 9.17 40.57
CA SER A 524 16.99 10.55 40.79
C SER A 524 18.14 10.95 39.85
N SER A 525 19.16 10.08 39.75
CA SER A 525 20.29 10.27 38.83
C SER A 525 19.84 10.33 37.37
N ILE A 526 18.95 9.43 36.95
CA ILE A 526 18.39 9.44 35.58
C ILE A 526 17.63 10.75 35.31
N MET A 527 16.79 11.20 36.25
CA MET A 527 16.06 12.45 36.12
C MET A 527 17.01 13.64 35.94
N GLN A 528 18.09 13.70 36.71
CA GLN A 528 19.11 14.75 36.61
C GLN A 528 19.87 14.67 35.28
N TRP A 529 20.41 13.50 34.92
CA TRP A 529 21.22 13.32 33.70
C TRP A 529 20.43 13.58 32.41
N LYS A 530 19.14 13.27 32.42
CA LYS A 530 18.25 13.44 31.25
C LYS A 530 17.40 14.70 31.32
N ASN A 531 17.55 15.52 32.37
CA ASN A 531 16.73 16.70 32.63
C ASN A 531 15.21 16.42 32.60
N ILE A 532 14.79 15.32 33.22
CA ILE A 532 13.39 14.86 33.25
C ILE A 532 12.74 15.24 34.57
N HIS A 533 11.59 15.91 34.49
CA HIS A 533 10.86 16.40 35.66
C HIS A 533 9.71 15.48 36.12
N HIS A 534 9.27 14.57 35.24
CA HIS A 534 8.15 13.67 35.49
C HIS A 534 8.46 12.28 34.93
N LEU A 535 8.38 11.24 35.77
CA LEU A 535 8.61 9.85 35.39
C LEU A 535 7.38 8.99 35.74
N PRO A 536 6.68 8.46 34.73
CA PRO A 536 5.65 7.47 34.95
C PRO A 536 6.24 6.19 35.52
N VAL A 537 5.60 5.68 36.57
CA VAL A 537 6.01 4.47 37.28
C VAL A 537 5.11 3.32 36.89
N ILE A 538 5.72 2.20 36.54
CA ILE A 538 5.03 0.97 36.13
C ILE A 538 5.33 -0.18 37.11
N ASN A 539 4.49 -1.21 37.06
CA ASN A 539 4.77 -2.47 37.73
C ASN A 539 5.36 -3.53 36.77
N LYS A 540 5.63 -4.72 37.30
CA LYS A 540 6.10 -5.89 36.53
C LYS A 540 5.19 -6.28 35.36
N LYS A 541 3.89 -5.96 35.42
CA LYS A 541 2.92 -6.19 34.34
C LYS A 541 2.85 -5.03 33.33
N LYS A 542 3.79 -4.07 33.40
CA LYS A 542 3.84 -2.84 32.59
C LYS A 542 2.60 -1.93 32.75
N ALA A 543 1.79 -2.14 33.79
CA ALA A 543 0.67 -1.25 34.09
C ALA A 543 1.17 -0.01 34.83
N LEU A 544 0.61 1.16 34.50
CA LEU A 544 0.88 2.42 35.18
C LEU A 544 0.38 2.37 36.62
N THR A 545 1.26 2.58 37.60
CA THR A 545 0.96 2.50 39.04
C THR A 545 1.24 3.78 39.80
N GLY A 546 2.08 4.67 39.26
CA GLY A 546 2.36 5.95 39.89
C GLY A 546 3.04 6.95 38.97
N LEU A 547 3.33 8.12 39.52
CA LEU A 547 4.11 9.18 38.88
C LEU A 547 5.09 9.71 39.92
N LEU A 548 6.36 9.76 39.55
CA LEU A 548 7.41 10.40 40.34
C LEU A 548 7.76 11.74 39.71
N THR A 549 7.76 12.81 40.49
CA THR A 549 8.11 14.15 40.02
C THR A 549 9.37 14.65 40.70
N TRP A 550 10.05 15.62 40.07
CA TRP A 550 11.23 16.26 40.67
C TRP A 550 10.89 16.93 42.01
N THR A 551 9.67 17.43 42.15
CA THR A 551 9.16 18.01 43.41
C THR A 551 9.05 16.96 44.53
N ASP A 552 8.73 15.71 44.21
CA ASP A 552 8.66 14.63 45.20
C ASP A 552 10.06 14.32 45.74
N LEU A 553 11.09 14.33 44.88
CA LEU A 553 12.49 14.17 45.27
C LEU A 553 12.99 15.32 46.14
N ILE A 554 12.68 16.57 45.77
CA ILE A 554 13.06 17.75 46.57
C ILE A 554 12.45 17.70 47.97
N LYS A 555 11.18 17.27 48.09
CA LYS A 555 10.50 17.14 49.39
C LYS A 555 11.13 16.08 50.29
N LEU A 556 11.70 15.03 49.70
CA LEU A 556 12.37 13.96 50.44
C LEU A 556 13.73 14.41 51.00
N GLY A 557 14.50 15.18 50.23
CA GLY A 557 15.87 15.60 50.57
C GLY A 557 16.89 14.44 50.51
N ASP A 558 18.14 14.71 50.90
CA ASP A 558 19.27 13.76 50.78
C ASP A 558 19.23 12.57 51.76
N LYS A 559 18.27 12.53 52.69
CA LYS A 559 18.29 11.59 53.83
C LYS A 559 17.80 10.18 53.52
N ASP A 560 17.12 9.94 52.39
CA ASP A 560 16.36 8.70 52.15
C ASP A 560 16.51 8.11 50.71
N LEU A 561 17.66 8.32 50.06
CA LEU A 561 17.95 7.75 48.72
C LEU A 561 17.98 6.21 48.67
N GLY A 562 18.00 5.53 49.83
CA GLY A 562 17.89 4.07 49.95
C GLY A 562 16.47 3.51 49.77
N LEU A 563 15.45 4.37 49.65
CA LEU A 563 14.07 3.97 49.39
C LEU A 563 13.88 3.49 47.94
N ARG A 564 12.74 2.84 47.68
CA ARG A 564 12.31 2.50 46.32
C ARG A 564 11.33 3.54 45.80
N VAL A 565 11.19 3.60 44.47
CA VAL A 565 10.24 4.52 43.81
C VAL A 565 8.82 4.43 44.39
N LYS A 566 8.32 3.22 44.67
CA LYS A 566 6.98 3.00 45.22
C LYS A 566 6.74 3.69 46.57
N ASP A 567 7.78 3.96 47.34
CA ASP A 567 7.69 4.52 48.68
C ASP A 567 7.50 6.06 48.63
N VAL A 568 7.77 6.68 47.46
CA VAL A 568 7.74 8.14 47.25
C VAL A 568 6.73 8.57 46.17
N MET A 569 6.45 7.71 45.18
CA MET A 569 5.60 8.06 44.04
C MET A 569 4.16 8.43 44.43
N THR A 570 3.52 9.27 43.60
CA THR A 570 2.09 9.54 43.70
C THR A 570 1.28 8.42 43.03
N THR A 571 0.29 7.85 43.72
CA THR A 571 -0.56 6.75 43.22
C THR A 571 -1.96 7.19 42.80
N GLY A 572 -2.46 8.31 43.32
CA GLY A 572 -3.76 8.92 42.96
C GLY A 572 -3.71 9.64 41.61
N LEU A 573 -3.45 8.89 40.54
CA LEU A 573 -3.18 9.46 39.22
C LEU A 573 -4.44 10.00 38.54
N ILE A 574 -4.35 11.26 38.11
CA ILE A 574 -5.31 11.85 37.18
C ILE A 574 -4.77 11.63 35.78
N THR A 575 -5.54 10.93 34.95
CA THR A 575 -5.13 10.53 33.60
C THR A 575 -6.04 11.12 32.55
N ILE A 576 -5.59 11.14 31.31
CA ILE A 576 -6.35 11.63 30.16
C ILE A 576 -6.21 10.68 28.96
N THR A 577 -7.19 10.66 28.08
CA THR A 577 -7.12 9.91 26.82
C THR A 577 -6.43 10.75 25.73
N GLN A 578 -5.70 10.12 24.82
CA GLN A 578 -5.01 10.82 23.72
C GLN A 578 -6.00 11.54 22.76
N GLU A 579 -7.26 11.11 22.71
CA GLU A 579 -8.35 11.69 21.92
C GLU A 579 -9.05 12.89 22.60
N ALA A 580 -8.72 13.19 23.86
CA ALA A 580 -9.38 14.29 24.56
C ALA A 580 -8.99 15.66 23.95
N PRO A 581 -9.88 16.67 23.98
CA PRO A 581 -9.55 18.04 23.60
C PRO A 581 -8.38 18.59 24.41
N LEU A 582 -7.51 19.37 23.78
CA LEU A 582 -6.33 19.94 24.45
C LEU A 582 -6.72 20.86 25.61
N ASN A 583 -7.81 21.63 25.47
CA ASN A 583 -8.34 22.48 26.55
C ASN A 583 -8.75 21.68 27.78
N LYS A 584 -9.33 20.49 27.60
CA LYS A 584 -9.67 19.60 28.73
C LYS A 584 -8.43 19.17 29.52
N ALA A 585 -7.28 19.00 28.84
CA ALA A 585 -6.01 18.74 29.50
C ALA A 585 -5.56 19.94 30.34
N LYS A 586 -5.64 21.17 29.79
CA LYS A 586 -5.36 22.42 30.52
C LYS A 586 -6.24 22.56 31.76
N ASP A 587 -7.55 22.35 31.61
CA ASP A 587 -8.52 22.47 32.69
C ASP A 587 -8.27 21.45 33.82
N LEU A 588 -7.95 20.19 33.46
CA LEU A 588 -7.60 19.16 34.45
C LEU A 588 -6.33 19.51 35.20
N MET A 589 -5.29 20.00 34.50
CA MET A 589 -4.04 20.43 35.14
C MET A 589 -4.26 21.58 36.12
N GLN A 590 -5.01 22.61 35.71
CA GLN A 590 -5.33 23.76 36.55
C GLN A 590 -6.19 23.38 37.76
N LYS A 591 -7.28 22.64 37.55
CA LYS A 591 -8.21 22.21 38.61
C LYS A 591 -7.52 21.42 39.70
N HIS A 592 -6.59 20.53 39.32
CA HIS A 592 -5.90 19.65 40.25
C HIS A 592 -4.51 20.16 40.65
N LYS A 593 -4.09 21.33 40.16
CA LYS A 593 -2.77 21.94 40.42
C LYS A 593 -1.61 20.99 40.11
N ILE A 594 -1.70 20.29 38.98
CA ILE A 594 -0.67 19.35 38.49
C ILE A 594 -0.10 19.85 37.16
N ASN A 595 1.15 19.54 36.88
CA ASN A 595 1.86 19.96 35.66
C ASN A 595 2.05 18.84 34.64
N CYS A 596 1.55 17.64 34.93
CA CYS A 596 1.72 16.46 34.08
C CYS A 596 0.47 15.57 34.18
N LEU A 597 0.00 15.09 33.03
CA LEU A 597 -1.05 14.10 32.90
C LEU A 597 -0.50 12.88 32.16
N PRO A 598 -0.47 11.70 32.80
CA PRO A 598 -0.28 10.46 32.09
C PRO A 598 -1.41 10.25 31.06
N VAL A 599 -1.03 9.99 29.81
CA VAL A 599 -1.95 9.74 28.72
C VAL A 599 -2.14 8.23 28.57
N VAL A 600 -3.39 7.76 28.67
CA VAL A 600 -3.70 6.32 28.72
C VAL A 600 -4.75 5.91 27.69
N ARG A 601 -4.73 4.63 27.29
CA ARG A 601 -5.81 3.96 26.55
C ARG A 601 -6.04 2.59 27.16
N ASN A 602 -7.28 2.29 27.56
CA ASN A 602 -7.61 1.03 28.25
C ASN A 602 -6.69 0.73 29.45
N LYS A 603 -6.28 1.77 30.20
CA LYS A 603 -5.33 1.72 31.33
C LYS A 603 -3.85 1.45 30.95
N GLU A 604 -3.54 1.28 29.67
CA GLU A 604 -2.16 1.25 29.18
C GLU A 604 -1.64 2.67 28.99
N LEU A 605 -0.43 2.94 29.47
CA LEU A 605 0.25 4.21 29.30
C LEU A 605 0.75 4.36 27.86
N LEU A 606 0.39 5.48 27.22
CA LEU A 606 0.82 5.83 25.87
C LEU A 606 1.87 6.94 25.83
N GLY A 607 1.90 7.80 26.85
CA GLY A 607 2.72 8.99 26.87
C GLY A 607 2.39 9.89 28.06
N ILE A 608 2.95 11.10 28.06
CA ILE A 608 2.60 12.16 29.00
C ILE A 608 2.33 13.46 28.25
N ILE A 609 1.52 14.32 28.83
CA ILE A 609 1.39 15.72 28.42
C ILE A 609 1.64 16.61 29.63
N THR A 610 2.39 17.67 29.45
CA THR A 610 2.84 18.59 30.50
C THR A 610 2.40 20.02 30.22
N SER A 611 2.50 20.88 31.24
CA SER A 611 2.12 22.30 31.09
C SER A 611 2.97 23.07 30.07
N SER A 612 4.20 22.62 29.78
CA SER A 612 5.06 23.22 28.75
C SER A 612 4.70 22.83 27.31
N ASP A 613 3.80 21.87 27.12
CA ASP A 613 3.45 21.34 25.79
C ASP A 613 2.31 22.14 25.11
N PHE A 614 1.92 23.30 25.61
CA PHE A 614 0.65 23.97 25.29
C PHE A 614 0.72 25.28 24.50
#